data_AF-A0AAW1KXV6-F1
#
_entry.id   AF-A0AAW1KXV6-F1
#
_cell.length_a   1.000
_cell.length_b   1.000
_cell.length_c   1.000
_cell.angle_alpha   90.00
_cell.angle_beta   90.00
_cell.angle_gamma   90.00
#
_symmetry.space_group_name_H-M   'P 1'
#
loop_
_entity.id
_entity.type
_entity.pdbx_description
1 polymer ?
#
loop_
_entity_poly.entity_id
_entity_poly.type
_entity_poly.pdbx_seq_one_letter_code
_entity_poly.pdbx_strand_id
1 'polypeptide(L)'
;MDVENNREEEIREKFKKVYEQLKSELLQDPSFEYCPLSQMWIQQMLDYNVPGGKMNRGLAVVETYGFLKQAKPHELSENDFFLASVLGWCIQWLVACVLVLDDILDDSYTRRGRTCWFRLPKVGMVAINDGILLWNHINRILKNHFRNQPYYVDLLDLFNEVEFQTASGEMIDLITAIEGSKDLSKFNLELQQRISRFKTAYGTFYLPVSRILLPS
;
A
#
# COMPACT_ATOMS: atom_id res chain seq x y z
N MET A 1 11.81 1.84 -31.03
CA MET A 1 12.06 1.89 -29.58
C MET A 1 11.45 3.20 -29.13
N ASP A 2 10.21 3.11 -28.70
CA ASP A 2 9.17 4.04 -29.11
C ASP A 2 8.93 5.12 -28.05
N VAL A 3 8.53 6.32 -28.50
CA VAL A 3 8.29 7.50 -27.66
C VAL A 3 7.37 7.19 -26.46
N GLU A 4 6.40 6.30 -26.63
CA GLU A 4 5.49 5.82 -25.58
C GLU A 4 6.25 5.15 -24.42
N ASN A 5 7.21 4.27 -24.74
CA ASN A 5 8.01 3.53 -23.75
C ASN A 5 8.88 4.49 -22.91
N ASN A 6 9.39 5.56 -23.55
CA ASN A 6 10.16 6.59 -22.87
C ASN A 6 9.29 7.44 -21.91
N ARG A 7 8.01 7.67 -22.26
CA ARG A 7 7.06 8.38 -21.39
C ARG A 7 6.64 7.54 -20.19
N GLU A 8 6.43 6.23 -20.36
CA GLU A 8 6.14 5.33 -19.24
C GLU A 8 7.29 5.28 -18.23
N GLU A 9 8.53 5.23 -18.72
CA GLU A 9 9.74 5.29 -17.89
C GLU A 9 9.79 6.62 -17.11
N GLU A 10 9.53 7.76 -17.77
CA GLU A 10 9.51 9.08 -17.13
C GLU A 10 8.45 9.18 -16.02
N ILE A 11 7.24 8.68 -16.26
CA ILE A 11 6.16 8.64 -15.27
C ILE A 11 6.58 7.77 -14.07
N ARG A 12 7.19 6.61 -14.31
CA ARG A 12 7.68 5.73 -13.26
C ARG A 12 8.76 6.42 -12.42
N GLU A 13 9.69 7.13 -13.03
CA GLU A 13 10.73 7.87 -12.30
C GLU A 13 10.15 9.04 -11.50
N LYS A 14 9.19 9.79 -12.06
CA LYS A 14 8.45 10.83 -11.31
C LYS A 14 7.71 10.23 -10.12
N PHE A 15 7.03 9.10 -10.30
CA PHE A 15 6.33 8.39 -9.23
C PHE A 15 7.31 7.94 -8.12
N LYS A 16 8.48 7.39 -8.46
CA LYS A 16 9.54 7.04 -7.49
C LYS A 16 10.09 8.24 -6.72
N LYS A 17 10.23 9.41 -7.35
CA LYS A 17 10.65 10.63 -6.65
C LYS A 17 9.67 11.05 -5.56
N VAL A 18 8.36 10.84 -5.77
CA VAL A 18 7.35 11.08 -4.73
C VAL A 18 7.56 10.15 -3.53
N TYR A 19 7.96 8.89 -3.73
CA TYR A 19 8.30 8.00 -2.61
C TYR A 19 9.44 8.54 -1.75
N GLU A 20 10.52 9.03 -2.37
CA GLU A 20 11.65 9.59 -1.62
C GLU A 20 11.23 10.81 -0.80
N GLN A 21 10.35 11.66 -1.36
CA GLN A 21 9.77 12.77 -0.62
C GLN A 21 8.93 12.29 0.57
N LEU A 22 7.98 11.38 0.36
CA LEU A 22 7.12 10.85 1.42
C LEU A 22 7.92 10.17 2.53
N LYS A 23 8.94 9.38 2.16
CA LYS A 23 9.87 8.74 3.12
C LYS A 23 10.60 9.80 3.95
N SER A 24 11.11 10.85 3.32
CA SER A 24 11.81 11.95 4.00
C SER A 24 10.89 12.67 4.99
N GLU A 25 9.64 12.95 4.60
CA GLU A 25 8.63 13.58 5.46
C GLU A 25 8.29 12.70 6.67
N LEU A 26 8.13 11.39 6.47
CA LEU A 26 7.87 10.44 7.57
C LEU A 26 9.03 10.39 8.57
N LEU A 27 10.28 10.38 8.09
CA LEU A 27 11.49 10.36 8.94
C LEU A 27 11.72 11.66 9.71
N GLN A 28 10.95 12.71 9.40
CA GLN A 28 10.98 14.02 10.04
C GLN A 28 9.65 14.36 10.71
N ASP A 29 8.77 13.36 10.90
CA ASP A 29 7.45 13.59 11.46
C ASP A 29 7.53 14.14 12.89
N PRO A 30 6.98 15.34 13.18
CA PRO A 30 7.12 15.99 14.48
C PRO A 30 6.31 15.31 15.60
N SER A 31 5.47 14.33 15.27
CA SER A 31 4.73 13.54 16.28
C SER A 31 5.59 12.45 16.93
N PHE A 32 6.84 12.28 16.52
CA PHE A 32 7.79 11.36 17.14
C PHE A 32 9.18 11.99 17.25
N GLU A 33 9.82 11.83 18.40
CA GLU A 33 11.19 12.28 18.61
C GLU A 33 12.16 11.23 18.03
N TYR A 34 12.56 11.47 16.78
CA TYR A 34 13.48 10.59 16.07
C TYR A 34 14.91 10.68 16.63
N CYS A 35 15.57 9.52 16.72
CA CYS A 35 16.99 9.42 16.97
C CYS A 35 17.66 8.68 15.78
N PRO A 36 19.00 8.72 15.65
CA PRO A 36 19.68 8.07 14.51
C PRO A 36 19.34 6.58 14.36
N LEU A 37 19.09 5.88 15.47
CA LEU A 37 18.68 4.47 15.46
C LEU A 37 17.29 4.29 14.83
N SER A 38 16.28 5.05 15.26
CA SER A 38 14.91 4.91 14.76
C SER A 38 14.77 5.36 13.31
N GLN A 39 15.49 6.42 12.92
CA GLN A 39 15.53 6.87 11.52
C GLN A 39 16.12 5.80 10.60
N MET A 40 17.27 5.24 10.98
CA MET A 40 17.91 4.19 10.19
C MET A 40 17.02 2.94 10.10
N TRP A 41 16.35 2.56 11.19
CA TRP A 41 15.43 1.43 11.21
C TRP A 41 14.26 1.63 10.25
N ILE A 42 13.56 2.76 10.38
CA ILE A 42 12.37 3.05 9.56
C ILE A 42 12.78 3.19 8.09
N GLN A 43 13.90 3.84 7.79
CA GLN A 43 14.39 3.95 6.42
C GLN A 43 14.65 2.57 5.80
N GLN A 44 15.35 1.68 6.50
CA GLN A 44 15.62 0.31 6.03
C GLN A 44 14.34 -0.48 5.84
N MET A 45 13.42 -0.41 6.81
CA MET A 45 12.13 -1.09 6.76
C MET A 45 11.29 -0.63 5.55
N LEU A 46 11.23 0.69 5.29
CA LEU A 46 10.51 1.26 4.15
C LEU A 46 11.14 0.83 2.83
N ASP A 47 12.45 1.02 2.66
CA ASP A 47 13.16 0.70 1.41
C ASP A 47 13.15 -0.81 1.10
N TYR A 48 13.02 -1.65 2.12
CA TYR A 48 12.90 -3.10 1.95
C TYR A 48 11.50 -3.53 1.50
N ASN A 49 10.45 -2.99 2.14
CA ASN A 49 9.09 -3.52 2.03
C ASN A 49 8.21 -2.77 1.02
N VAL A 50 8.45 -1.47 0.82
CA VAL A 50 7.52 -0.61 0.06
C VAL A 50 7.85 -0.60 -1.46
N PRO A 51 9.03 -0.12 -1.93
CA PRO A 51 9.28 0.09 -3.37
C PRO A 51 9.67 -1.18 -4.16
N GLY A 52 9.64 -2.38 -3.57
CA GLY A 52 10.16 -3.60 -4.21
C GLY A 52 9.26 -4.28 -5.25
N GLY A 53 8.06 -3.77 -5.52
CA GLY A 53 7.09 -4.37 -6.46
C GLY A 53 7.09 -3.71 -7.85
N LYS A 54 6.19 -4.15 -8.73
CA LYS A 54 5.99 -3.53 -10.06
C LYS A 54 5.36 -2.12 -10.02
N MET A 55 4.92 -1.70 -8.83
CA MET A 55 4.19 -0.46 -8.56
C MET A 55 2.83 -0.30 -9.28
N ASN A 56 2.34 -1.34 -9.94
CA ASN A 56 1.14 -1.28 -10.81
C ASN A 56 -0.10 -0.67 -10.11
N ARG A 57 -0.38 -1.05 -8.85
CA ARG A 57 -1.54 -0.51 -8.11
C ARG A 57 -1.46 1.00 -7.89
N GLY A 58 -0.26 1.51 -7.61
CA GLY A 58 -0.03 2.94 -7.41
C GLY A 58 -0.06 3.72 -8.73
N LEU A 59 0.55 3.17 -9.79
CA LEU A 59 0.50 3.78 -11.12
C LEU A 59 -0.92 3.79 -11.71
N ALA A 60 -1.72 2.77 -11.41
CA ALA A 60 -3.13 2.73 -11.80
C ALA A 60 -3.96 3.89 -11.21
N VAL A 61 -3.58 4.42 -10.04
CA VAL A 61 -4.20 5.63 -9.47
C VAL A 61 -3.90 6.84 -10.36
N VAL A 62 -2.65 7.01 -10.76
CA VAL A 62 -2.23 8.13 -11.63
C VAL A 62 -2.92 8.05 -13.00
N GLU A 63 -3.00 6.84 -13.56
CA GLU A 63 -3.74 6.58 -14.81
C GLU A 63 -5.23 6.89 -14.67
N THR A 64 -5.87 6.43 -13.60
CA THR A 64 -7.29 6.69 -13.34
C THR A 64 -7.55 8.17 -13.12
N TYR A 65 -6.65 8.86 -12.42
CA TYR A 65 -6.74 10.30 -12.19
C TYR A 65 -6.69 11.07 -13.51
N GLY A 66 -5.74 10.71 -14.39
CA GLY A 66 -5.66 11.23 -15.75
C GLY A 66 -6.95 11.01 -16.53
N PHE A 67 -7.40 9.75 -16.61
CA PHE A 67 -8.61 9.39 -17.34
C PHE A 67 -9.83 10.21 -16.91
N LEU A 68 -10.03 10.38 -15.59
CA LEU A 68 -11.15 11.14 -15.05
C LEU A 68 -11.04 12.66 -15.31
N LYS A 69 -9.83 13.19 -15.42
CA LYS A 69 -9.55 14.58 -15.85
C LYS A 69 -9.54 14.74 -17.38
N GLN A 70 -9.84 13.69 -18.14
CA GLN A 70 -9.73 13.66 -19.60
C GLN A 70 -8.32 14.02 -20.11
N ALA A 71 -7.29 13.59 -19.36
CA ALA A 71 -5.89 13.86 -19.63
C ALA A 71 -5.07 12.56 -19.55
N LYS A 72 -3.95 12.48 -20.26
CA LYS A 72 -2.96 11.42 -20.03
C LYS A 72 -2.15 11.75 -18.76
N PRO A 73 -1.53 10.76 -18.08
CA PRO A 73 -0.70 11.01 -16.90
C PRO A 73 0.39 12.07 -17.08
N HIS A 74 0.99 12.18 -18.26
CA HIS A 74 2.03 13.18 -18.57
C HIS A 74 1.47 14.58 -18.90
N GLU A 75 0.16 14.72 -19.03
CA GLU A 75 -0.55 15.98 -19.29
C GLU A 75 -1.15 16.57 -18.01
N LEU A 76 -1.11 15.83 -16.89
CA LEU A 76 -1.54 16.32 -15.59
C LEU A 76 -0.66 17.49 -15.12
N SER A 77 -1.26 18.42 -14.37
CA SER A 77 -0.49 19.44 -13.66
C SER A 77 0.48 18.79 -12.66
N GLU A 78 1.57 19.46 -12.32
CA GLU A 78 2.53 18.93 -11.34
C GLU A 78 1.86 18.60 -10.00
N ASN A 79 0.92 19.44 -9.56
CA ASN A 79 0.16 19.24 -8.33
C ASN A 79 -0.79 18.03 -8.43
N ASP A 80 -1.52 17.89 -9.55
CA ASP A 80 -2.41 16.75 -9.75
C ASP A 80 -1.64 15.42 -9.81
N PHE A 81 -0.54 15.39 -10.57
CA PHE A 81 0.32 14.22 -10.65
C PHE A 81 0.89 13.87 -9.27
N PHE A 82 1.32 14.88 -8.51
CA PHE A 82 1.84 14.70 -7.16
C PHE A 82 0.78 14.10 -6.24
N LEU A 83 -0.42 14.69 -6.12
CA LEU A 83 -1.48 14.19 -5.25
C LEU A 83 -1.94 12.77 -5.65
N ALA A 84 -2.10 12.50 -6.95
CA ALA A 84 -2.41 11.17 -7.44
C ALA A 84 -1.30 10.16 -7.09
N SER A 85 -0.04 10.58 -7.17
CA SER A 85 1.10 9.75 -6.77
C SER A 85 1.12 9.50 -5.26
N VAL A 86 0.79 10.50 -4.44
CA VAL A 86 0.69 10.33 -2.98
C VAL A 86 -0.35 9.28 -2.62
N LEU A 87 -1.55 9.33 -3.22
CA LEU A 87 -2.58 8.32 -3.04
C LEU A 87 -2.12 6.94 -3.55
N GLY A 88 -1.48 6.90 -4.72
CA GLY A 88 -0.89 5.68 -5.25
C GLY A 88 0.14 5.05 -4.32
N TRP A 89 0.94 5.85 -3.63
CA TRP A 89 1.87 5.38 -2.60
C TRP A 89 1.17 4.92 -1.33
N CYS A 90 0.13 5.61 -0.84
CA CYS A 90 -0.69 5.10 0.28
C CYS A 90 -1.18 3.66 0.01
N ILE A 91 -1.58 3.34 -1.22
CA ILE A 91 -1.94 1.97 -1.62
C ILE A 91 -0.73 1.02 -1.56
N GLN A 92 0.46 1.44 -1.98
CA GLN A 92 1.67 0.61 -1.87
C GLN A 92 2.06 0.37 -0.40
N TRP A 93 1.90 1.36 0.48
CA TRP A 93 2.11 1.21 1.92
C TRP A 93 1.12 0.21 2.52
N LEU A 94 -0.16 0.30 2.15
CA LEU A 94 -1.20 -0.67 2.56
C LEU A 94 -0.82 -2.10 2.12
N VAL A 95 -0.43 -2.27 0.86
CA VAL A 95 0.02 -3.57 0.33
C VAL A 95 1.27 -4.07 1.05
N ALA A 96 2.23 -3.20 1.34
CA ALA A 96 3.43 -3.58 2.08
C ALA A 96 3.10 -4.05 3.50
N CYS A 97 2.21 -3.33 4.20
CA CYS A 97 1.73 -3.74 5.52
C CYS A 97 1.10 -5.13 5.49
N VAL A 98 0.14 -5.36 4.59
CA VAL A 98 -0.55 -6.64 4.46
C VAL A 98 0.45 -7.76 4.17
N LEU A 99 1.38 -7.56 3.24
CA LEU A 99 2.38 -8.58 2.89
C LEU A 99 3.36 -8.89 4.01
N VAL A 100 3.78 -7.90 4.80
CA VAL A 100 4.68 -8.14 5.94
C VAL A 100 4.00 -9.02 7.00
N LEU A 101 2.71 -8.78 7.26
CA LEU A 101 1.94 -9.54 8.24
C LEU A 101 1.54 -10.93 7.70
N ASP A 102 1.08 -11.01 6.45
CA ASP A 102 0.77 -12.26 5.72
C ASP A 102 1.99 -13.18 5.67
N ASP A 103 3.18 -12.65 5.37
CA ASP A 103 4.42 -13.42 5.38
C ASP A 103 4.69 -14.08 6.74
N ILE A 104 4.33 -13.43 7.86
CA ILE A 104 4.48 -13.97 9.22
C ILE A 104 3.41 -15.03 9.50
N LEU A 105 2.16 -14.74 9.17
CA LEU A 105 1.01 -15.63 9.41
C LEU A 105 1.14 -16.94 8.64
N ASP A 106 1.65 -16.88 7.41
CA ASP A 106 1.87 -18.03 6.53
C ASP A 106 3.24 -18.71 6.76
N ASP A 107 4.05 -18.23 7.71
CA ASP A 107 5.44 -18.64 7.93
C ASP A 107 6.28 -18.65 6.63
N SER A 108 6.06 -17.67 5.75
CA SER A 108 6.69 -17.57 4.45
C SER A 108 8.22 -17.37 4.55
N TYR A 109 8.94 -17.83 3.51
CA TYR A 109 10.41 -17.68 3.45
C TYR A 109 10.87 -16.54 2.54
N THR A 110 10.25 -16.36 1.37
CA THR A 110 10.64 -15.34 0.39
C THR A 110 9.47 -14.52 -0.12
N ARG A 111 9.72 -13.23 -0.37
CA ARG A 111 8.82 -12.28 -1.02
C ARG A 111 9.60 -11.42 -2.01
N ARG A 112 9.07 -11.23 -3.23
CA ARG A 112 9.70 -10.39 -4.28
C ARG A 112 11.16 -10.76 -4.58
N GLY A 113 11.48 -12.05 -4.55
CA GLY A 113 12.84 -12.57 -4.81
C GLY A 113 13.84 -12.34 -3.67
N ARG A 114 13.38 -11.93 -2.48
CA ARG A 114 14.21 -11.71 -1.28
C ARG A 114 13.63 -12.46 -0.09
N THR A 115 14.43 -12.66 0.95
CA THR A 115 13.96 -13.19 2.24
C THR A 115 12.87 -12.30 2.83
N CYS A 116 11.80 -12.87 3.40
CA CYS A 116 10.75 -12.09 4.05
C CYS A 116 11.31 -11.23 5.18
N TRP A 117 10.74 -10.05 5.43
CA TRP A 117 11.27 -9.08 6.40
C TRP A 117 11.48 -9.70 7.80
N PHE A 118 10.49 -10.43 8.30
CA PHE A 118 10.55 -11.10 9.61
C PHE A 118 11.59 -12.23 9.70
N ARG A 119 12.04 -12.77 8.56
CA ARG A 119 13.07 -13.83 8.50
C ARG A 119 14.49 -13.26 8.57
N LEU A 120 14.68 -11.94 8.46
CA LEU A 120 16.00 -11.34 8.60
C LEU A 120 16.50 -11.49 10.05
N PRO A 121 17.76 -11.91 10.29
CA PRO A 121 18.26 -12.23 11.63
C PRO A 121 18.13 -11.12 12.67
N LYS A 122 18.16 -9.85 12.24
CA LYS A 122 18.05 -8.67 13.13
C LYS A 122 16.62 -8.15 13.29
N VAL A 123 15.65 -8.69 12.54
CA VAL A 123 14.26 -8.23 12.52
C VAL A 123 13.39 -9.16 13.35
N GLY A 124 13.27 -10.43 12.96
CA GLY A 124 12.40 -11.38 13.67
C GLY A 124 10.96 -10.86 13.78
N MET A 125 10.34 -11.06 14.94
CA MET A 125 8.96 -10.64 15.21
C MET A 125 8.78 -9.12 15.41
N VAL A 126 9.87 -8.32 15.41
CA VAL A 126 9.74 -6.84 15.35
C VAL A 126 8.97 -6.43 14.08
N ALA A 127 9.02 -7.27 13.04
CA ALA A 127 8.24 -7.11 11.82
C ALA A 127 6.72 -6.93 12.05
N ILE A 128 6.16 -7.47 13.13
CA ILE A 128 4.75 -7.25 13.49
C ILE A 128 4.50 -5.76 13.76
N ASN A 129 5.35 -5.14 14.57
CA ASN A 129 5.25 -3.71 14.86
C ASN A 129 5.62 -2.86 13.63
N ASP A 130 6.56 -3.30 12.80
CA ASP A 130 6.87 -2.63 11.54
C ASP A 130 5.67 -2.62 10.58
N GLY A 131 4.89 -3.71 10.53
CA GLY A 131 3.60 -3.76 9.84
C GLY A 131 2.62 -2.70 10.37
N ILE A 132 2.47 -2.59 11.69
CA ILE A 132 1.64 -1.56 12.33
C ILE A 132 2.12 -0.15 11.98
N LEU A 133 3.44 0.08 11.93
CA LEU A 133 4.01 1.37 11.52
C LEU A 133 3.69 1.69 10.05
N LEU A 134 3.84 0.72 9.13
CA LEU A 134 3.48 0.88 7.72
C LEU A 134 2.03 1.33 7.54
N TRP A 135 1.11 0.74 8.30
CA TRP A 135 -0.29 1.15 8.31
C TRP A 135 -0.46 2.58 8.83
N ASN A 136 0.15 2.91 9.97
CA ASN A 136 0.05 4.25 10.55
C ASN A 136 0.62 5.34 9.63
N HIS A 137 1.66 5.03 8.84
CA HIS A 137 2.22 5.95 7.86
C HIS A 137 1.19 6.41 6.82
N ILE A 138 0.20 5.58 6.45
CA ILE A 138 -0.87 5.96 5.52
C ILE A 138 -1.62 7.17 6.09
N ASN A 139 -2.05 7.10 7.35
CA ASN A 139 -2.75 8.20 8.03
C ASN A 139 -1.88 9.46 8.15
N ARG A 140 -0.56 9.30 8.36
CA ARG A 140 0.39 10.43 8.38
C ARG A 140 0.48 11.11 7.01
N ILE A 141 0.65 10.32 5.94
CA ILE A 141 0.73 10.80 4.56
C ILE A 141 -0.58 11.51 4.17
N LEU A 142 -1.74 10.88 4.41
CA LEU A 142 -3.04 11.48 4.11
C LEU A 142 -3.23 12.81 4.85
N LYS A 143 -2.88 12.87 6.14
CA LYS A 143 -2.96 14.11 6.92
C LYS A 143 -2.03 15.21 6.38
N ASN A 144 -0.82 14.88 5.97
CA ASN A 144 0.15 15.88 5.51
C ASN A 144 -0.27 16.52 4.17
N HIS A 145 -0.85 15.74 3.26
CA HIS A 145 -1.12 16.18 1.89
C HIS A 145 -2.59 16.52 1.62
N PHE A 146 -3.53 15.92 2.35
CA PHE A 146 -4.96 16.03 2.06
C PHE A 146 -5.77 16.72 3.16
N ARG A 147 -5.24 17.03 4.34
CA ARG A 147 -6.04 17.60 5.46
C ARG A 147 -6.85 18.86 5.13
N ASN A 148 -6.38 19.67 4.18
CA ASN A 148 -7.03 20.92 3.78
C ASN A 148 -7.96 20.72 2.57
N GLN A 149 -8.05 19.50 2.04
CA GLN A 149 -8.89 19.16 0.92
C GLN A 149 -10.31 18.87 1.41
N PRO A 150 -11.36 19.25 0.64
CA PRO A 150 -12.74 19.08 1.08
C PRO A 150 -13.16 17.60 1.24
N TYR A 151 -12.46 16.69 0.57
CA TYR A 151 -12.69 15.24 0.54
C TYR A 151 -11.75 14.45 1.47
N TYR A 152 -11.06 15.13 2.39
CA TYR A 152 -10.11 14.48 3.31
C TYR A 152 -10.75 13.38 4.15
N VAL A 153 -11.96 13.65 4.68
CA VAL A 153 -12.68 12.69 5.51
C VAL A 153 -13.11 11.48 4.68
N ASP A 154 -13.59 11.69 3.46
CA ASP A 154 -13.96 10.60 2.56
C ASP A 154 -12.75 9.71 2.21
N LEU A 155 -11.55 10.29 2.07
CA LEU A 155 -10.32 9.51 1.91
C LEU A 155 -10.00 8.68 3.15
N LEU A 156 -10.09 9.25 4.35
CA LEU A 156 -9.86 8.50 5.58
C LEU A 156 -10.85 7.33 5.70
N ASP A 157 -12.14 7.59 5.48
CA ASP A 157 -13.18 6.56 5.54
C ASP A 157 -12.95 5.46 4.50
N LEU A 158 -12.58 5.83 3.27
CA LEU A 158 -12.27 4.87 2.21
C LEU A 158 -11.08 3.97 2.57
N PHE A 159 -9.98 4.53 3.08
CA PHE A 159 -8.82 3.73 3.47
C PHE A 159 -9.16 2.83 4.66
N ASN A 160 -9.83 3.35 5.69
CA ASN A 160 -10.27 2.57 6.87
C ASN A 160 -11.25 1.44 6.50
N GLU A 161 -12.17 1.68 5.55
CA GLU A 161 -13.12 0.66 5.11
C GLU A 161 -12.42 -0.47 4.35
N VAL A 162 -11.53 -0.12 3.41
CA VAL A 162 -10.77 -1.12 2.63
C VAL A 162 -9.85 -1.93 3.54
N GLU A 163 -9.25 -1.27 4.51
CA GLU A 163 -8.45 -1.87 5.56
C GLU A 163 -9.25 -2.89 6.39
N PHE A 164 -10.42 -2.50 6.90
CA PHE A 164 -11.32 -3.40 7.62
C PHE A 164 -11.75 -4.60 6.77
N GLN A 165 -12.10 -4.36 5.51
CA GLN A 165 -12.48 -5.40 4.55
C GLN A 165 -11.32 -6.38 4.31
N THR A 166 -10.10 -5.87 4.16
CA THR A 166 -8.88 -6.68 3.94
C THR A 166 -8.58 -7.55 5.15
N ALA A 167 -8.59 -6.96 6.36
CA ALA A 167 -8.38 -7.69 7.61
C ALA A 167 -9.47 -8.74 7.86
N SER A 168 -10.73 -8.44 7.52
CA SER A 168 -11.84 -9.40 7.61
C SER A 168 -11.68 -10.56 6.62
N GLY A 169 -11.18 -10.29 5.41
CA GLY A 169 -10.85 -11.31 4.42
C GLY A 169 -9.73 -12.23 4.91
N GLU A 170 -8.67 -11.64 5.47
CA GLU A 170 -7.55 -12.37 6.08
C GLU A 170 -8.01 -13.26 7.24
N MET A 171 -8.84 -12.72 8.14
CA MET A 171 -9.42 -13.49 9.24
C MET A 171 -10.14 -14.74 8.75
N ILE A 172 -10.98 -14.63 7.72
CA ILE A 172 -11.74 -15.78 7.18
C ILE A 172 -10.79 -16.80 6.53
N ASP A 173 -9.74 -16.34 5.85
CA ASP A 173 -8.69 -17.20 5.26
C ASP A 173 -8.00 -18.02 6.34
N LEU A 174 -7.52 -17.36 7.40
CA LEU A 174 -6.82 -17.98 8.52
C LEU A 174 -7.70 -18.98 9.26
N ILE A 175 -8.93 -18.61 9.65
CA ILE A 175 -9.80 -19.52 10.42
C ILE A 175 -10.25 -20.75 9.61
N THR A 176 -10.25 -20.64 8.28
CA THR A 176 -10.53 -21.77 7.38
C THR A 176 -9.33 -22.73 7.31
N ALA A 177 -8.11 -22.20 7.47
CA ALA A 177 -6.86 -22.93 7.38
C ALA A 177 -6.28 -23.43 8.72
N ILE A 178 -6.95 -23.17 9.86
CA ILE A 178 -6.44 -23.57 11.21
C ILE A 178 -6.09 -25.07 11.24
N GLU A 179 -4.82 -25.35 11.57
CA GLU A 179 -4.28 -26.69 11.74
C GLU A 179 -5.06 -27.47 12.81
N GLY A 180 -5.40 -28.72 12.48
CA GLY A 180 -6.23 -29.59 13.32
C GLY A 180 -7.69 -29.70 12.87
N SER A 181 -8.13 -28.86 11.93
CA SER A 181 -9.49 -28.90 11.37
C SER A 181 -9.53 -28.99 9.84
N LYS A 182 -8.65 -29.82 9.24
CA LYS A 182 -8.58 -30.12 7.79
C LYS A 182 -9.82 -30.89 7.30
N ASP A 183 -10.97 -30.28 7.47
CA ASP A 183 -12.24 -30.72 6.95
C ASP A 183 -12.41 -30.10 5.56
N LEU A 184 -12.15 -30.91 4.53
CA LEU A 184 -12.25 -30.48 3.15
C LEU A 184 -13.67 -30.03 2.77
N SER A 185 -14.70 -30.41 3.54
CA SER A 185 -16.09 -29.98 3.31
C SER A 185 -16.32 -28.49 3.58
N LYS A 186 -15.42 -27.83 4.32
CA LYS A 186 -15.44 -26.37 4.54
C LYS A 186 -15.04 -25.59 3.29
N PHE A 187 -14.28 -26.19 2.38
CA PHE A 187 -13.86 -25.55 1.14
C PHE A 187 -14.99 -25.62 0.12
N ASN A 188 -15.63 -24.49 -0.12
CA ASN A 188 -16.62 -24.34 -1.18
C ASN A 188 -16.38 -23.05 -1.96
N LEU A 189 -16.98 -22.98 -3.14
CA LEU A 189 -16.79 -21.87 -4.07
C LEU A 189 -17.24 -20.52 -3.48
N GLU A 190 -18.30 -20.50 -2.68
CA GLU A 190 -18.80 -19.27 -2.04
C GLU A 190 -17.77 -18.71 -1.04
N LEU A 191 -17.19 -19.58 -0.22
CA LEU A 191 -16.15 -19.19 0.74
C LEU A 191 -14.89 -18.68 0.03
N GLN A 192 -14.44 -19.39 -1.01
CA GLN A 192 -13.29 -18.95 -1.81
C GLN A 192 -13.54 -17.58 -2.46
N GLN A 193 -14.74 -17.35 -2.99
CA GLN A 193 -15.13 -16.06 -3.57
C GLN A 193 -15.16 -14.96 -2.50
N ARG A 194 -15.64 -15.26 -1.30
CA ARG A 194 -15.66 -14.31 -0.17
C ARG A 194 -14.25 -13.93 0.25
N ILE A 195 -13.36 -14.91 0.46
CA ILE A 195 -11.95 -14.66 0.78
C ILE A 195 -11.30 -13.81 -0.31
N SER A 196 -11.40 -14.22 -1.58
CA SER A 196 -10.79 -13.49 -2.71
C SER A 196 -11.30 -12.04 -2.82
N ARG A 197 -12.60 -11.83 -2.62
CA ARG A 197 -13.23 -10.51 -2.66
C ARG A 197 -12.71 -9.59 -1.56
N PHE A 198 -12.71 -10.07 -0.32
CA PHE A 198 -12.38 -9.24 0.84
C PHE A 198 -10.86 -9.12 1.07
N LYS A 199 -10.09 -10.21 1.00
CA LYS A 199 -8.63 -10.22 1.21
C LYS A 199 -7.89 -9.46 0.10
N THR A 200 -8.41 -9.49 -1.15
CA THR A 200 -7.65 -8.98 -2.31
C THR A 200 -8.38 -7.90 -3.10
N ALA A 201 -9.64 -8.10 -3.47
CA ALA A 201 -10.25 -7.30 -4.54
C ALA A 201 -10.44 -5.82 -4.19
N TYR A 202 -10.85 -5.51 -2.95
CA TYR A 202 -11.08 -4.12 -2.54
C TYR A 202 -9.79 -3.30 -2.51
N GLY A 203 -8.74 -3.78 -1.84
CA GLY A 203 -7.45 -3.08 -1.80
C GLY A 203 -6.68 -3.08 -3.12
N THR A 204 -6.90 -4.08 -3.99
CA THR A 204 -6.15 -4.21 -5.26
C THR A 204 -6.82 -3.51 -6.44
N PHE A 205 -8.14 -3.55 -6.54
CA PHE A 205 -8.86 -3.08 -7.73
C PHE A 205 -9.83 -1.94 -7.45
N TYR A 206 -10.59 -2.00 -6.36
CA TYR A 206 -11.55 -0.95 -6.04
C TYR A 206 -10.88 0.34 -5.57
N LEU A 207 -9.96 0.24 -4.61
CA LEU A 207 -9.28 1.39 -4.03
C LEU A 207 -8.57 2.24 -5.10
N PRO A 208 -7.78 1.68 -6.05
CA PRO A 208 -7.11 2.49 -7.07
C PRO A 208 -8.02 3.24 -8.04
N VAL A 209 -9.27 2.79 -8.20
CA VAL A 209 -10.23 3.37 -9.17
C VAL A 209 -11.40 4.10 -8.51
N SER A 210 -11.36 4.23 -7.18
CA SER A 210 -12.42 4.91 -6.44
C SER A 210 -12.51 6.37 -6.87
N ARG A 211 -13.72 6.79 -7.23
CA ARG A 211 -14.00 8.20 -7.60
C ARG A 211 -13.70 9.17 -6.47
N ILE A 212 -13.69 8.70 -5.21
CA ILE A 212 -13.36 9.52 -4.03
C ILE A 212 -11.91 10.03 -4.06
N LEU A 213 -11.03 9.41 -4.85
CA LEU A 213 -9.66 9.90 -5.09
C LEU A 213 -9.62 11.23 -5.85
N LEU A 214 -10.78 11.76 -6.25
CA LEU A 214 -10.96 12.94 -7.10
C LEU A 214 -12.30 13.64 -6.81
N PRO A 215 -12.34 14.78 -6.12
CA PRO A 215 -13.53 15.62 -6.17
C PRO A 215 -13.62 16.35 -7.53
N SER A 216 -14.86 16.56 -7.96
CA SER A 216 -15.27 17.65 -8.87
C SER A 216 -15.09 19.01 -8.21
#